data_AF-A0A7C0VRJ8-F1
#
_entry.id   AF-A0A7C0VRJ8-F1
#
_cell.length_a   1.000
_cell.length_b   1.000
_cell.length_c   1.000
_cell.angle_alpha   90.00
_cell.angle_beta   90.00
_cell.angle_gamma   90.00
#
_symmetry.space_group_name_H-M   'P 1'
#
loop_
_entity.id
_entity.type
_entity.pdbx_description
1 polymer ?
#
loop_
_entity_poly.entity_id
_entity_poly.type
_entity_poly.pdbx_seq_one_letter_code
_entity_poly.pdbx_strand_id
1 'polypeptide(L)' 'MLILTELLLNGYYLCVTNLLESLSRRYKIPLSTLKWNARKLRKLGLIDAGDKSCKGKVTRLTPLGKKLAEVVVR' A
#
# COMPACT_ATOMS: atom_id res chain seq x y z
N MET A 1 6.97 2.55 5.59
CA MET A 1 7.17 3.85 4.92
C MET A 1 6.89 3.79 3.43
N LEU A 2 7.62 2.97 2.64
CA LEU A 2 7.51 2.94 1.18
C LEU A 2 6.07 2.85 0.59
N ILE A 3 5.25 1.90 1.06
CA ILE A 3 3.87 1.72 0.54
C ILE A 3 3.00 2.96 0.79
N LEU A 4 3.15 3.60 1.95
CA LEU A 4 2.37 4.79 2.28
C LEU A 4 2.81 5.98 1.43
N THR A 5 4.12 6.17 1.27
CA THR A 5 4.70 7.21 0.41
C THR A 5 4.27 7.03 -1.04
N GLU A 6 4.35 5.81 -1.59
CA GLU A 6 3.94 5.54 -2.97
C GLU A 6 2.46 5.89 -3.19
N LEU A 7 1.58 5.50 -2.27
CA LEU A 7 0.15 5.81 -2.37
C LEU A 7 -0.16 7.29 -2.12
N LEU A 8 0.66 8.00 -1.32
CA LEU A 8 0.50 9.43 -1.13
C LEU A 8 0.84 10.20 -2.41
N LEU A 9 1.91 9.81 -3.10
CA LEU A 9 2.39 10.48 -4.31
C LEU A 9 1.59 10.10 -5.57
N ASN A 10 1.13 8.85 -5.67
CA ASN A 10 0.44 8.34 -6.88
C ASN A 10 -1.08 8.18 -6.69
N GLY A 11 -1.61 8.38 -5.49
CA GLY A 11 -3.03 8.30 -5.18
C GLY A 11 -3.57 6.89 -4.96
N TYR A 12 -3.63 6.06 -6.02
CA TYR A 12 -4.20 4.72 -5.94
C TYR A 12 -3.63 3.74 -7.00
N TYR A 13 -3.88 2.45 -6.77
CA TYR A 13 -3.59 1.37 -7.70
C TYR A 13 -4.82 0.50 -7.91
N LEU A 14 -4.92 -0.15 -9.08
CA LEU A 14 -6.02 -1.04 -9.43
C LEU A 14 -6.26 -2.13 -8.37
N CYS A 15 -5.19 -2.73 -7.85
CA CYS A 15 -5.26 -3.60 -6.70
C CYS A 15 -3.92 -3.68 -5.97
N VAL A 16 -3.93 -4.33 -4.80
CA VAL A 16 -2.74 -4.44 -3.95
C VAL A 16 -1.64 -5.22 -4.67
N THR A 17 -1.98 -6.23 -5.47
CA THR A 17 -1.00 -7.00 -6.23
C THR A 17 -0.23 -6.10 -7.20
N ASN A 18 -0.93 -5.25 -7.97
CA ASN A 18 -0.26 -4.33 -8.91
C ASN A 18 0.66 -3.34 -8.21
N LEU A 19 0.23 -2.79 -7.06
CA LEU A 19 1.07 -1.94 -6.22
C LEU A 19 2.35 -2.66 -5.80
N LEU A 20 2.23 -3.86 -5.21
CA LEU A 20 3.39 -4.57 -4.67
C LEU A 20 4.32 -5.09 -5.78
N GLU A 21 3.80 -5.49 -6.93
CA GLU A 21 4.61 -5.87 -8.09
C GLU A 21 5.40 -4.68 -8.64
N SER A 22 4.76 -3.52 -8.78
CA SER A 22 5.43 -2.28 -9.19
C SER A 22 6.58 -1.92 -8.25
N LEU A 23 6.31 -1.91 -6.94
CA LEU A 23 7.31 -1.61 -5.92
C LEU A 23 8.44 -2.65 -5.88
N SER A 24 8.11 -3.94 -6.01
CA SER A 24 9.11 -5.01 -6.03
C SER A 24 10.07 -4.85 -7.22
N ARG A 25 9.55 -4.56 -8.41
CA ARG A 25 10.36 -4.36 -9.61
C ARG A 25 11.25 -3.11 -9.51
N ARG A 26 10.67 -2.00 -9.03
CA ARG A 26 11.34 -0.69 -8.93
C ARG A 26 12.43 -0.67 -7.86
N TYR A 27 12.15 -1.19 -6.67
CA TYR A 27 13.04 -1.11 -5.51
C TYR A 27 13.78 -2.41 -5.20
N LYS A 28 13.59 -3.46 -6.02
CA LYS A 28 14.19 -4.80 -5.82
C LYS A 28 13.89 -5.44 -4.45
N ILE A 29 12.75 -5.08 -3.85
CA ILE A 29 12.30 -5.64 -2.57
C ILE A 29 11.50 -6.93 -2.83
N PRO A 30 11.74 -8.01 -2.07
CA PRO A 30 10.95 -9.23 -2.22
C PRO A 30 9.44 -9.01 -2.02
N LEU A 31 8.63 -9.65 -2.87
CA LEU A 31 7.17 -9.57 -2.78
C LEU A 31 6.63 -10.07 -1.42
N SER A 32 7.29 -11.03 -0.79
CA SER A 32 6.93 -11.53 0.54
C SER A 32 7.00 -10.42 1.59
N THR A 33 8.08 -9.63 1.60
CA THR A 33 8.27 -8.47 2.48
C THR A 33 7.21 -7.41 2.23
N LEU A 34 6.97 -7.06 0.97
CA LEU A 34 5.94 -6.09 0.60
C LEU A 34 4.53 -6.56 0.98
N LYS A 35 4.21 -7.84 0.79
CA LYS A 35 2.93 -8.44 1.22
C LYS A 35 2.78 -8.40 2.73
N TRP A 36 3.84 -8.70 3.48
CA TRP A 36 3.81 -8.61 4.93
C TRP A 36 3.54 -7.17 5.39
N ASN A 37 4.23 -6.19 4.80
CA ASN A 37 4.00 -4.76 5.07
C ASN A 37 2.56 -4.34 4.75
N ALA A 38 2.05 -4.66 3.55
CA ALA A 38 0.70 -4.33 3.14
C ALA A 38 -0.36 -4.91 4.08
N ARG A 39 -0.19 -6.17 4.53
CA ARG A 39 -1.08 -6.79 5.51
C ARG A 39 -1.08 -6.04 6.84
N LYS A 40 0.08 -5.62 7.35
CA LYS A 40 0.18 -4.84 8.59
C LYS A 40 -0.50 -3.48 8.43
N LEU A 41 -0.23 -2.75 7.35
CA LEU A 41 -0.85 -1.45 7.07
C LEU A 41 -2.37 -1.55 6.94
N ARG A 42 -2.88 -2.59 6.29
CA ARG A 42 -4.32 -2.85 6.19
C ARG A 42 -4.94 -3.18 7.56
N LYS A 43 -4.27 -4.02 8.36
CA LYS A 43 -4.73 -4.35 9.73
C LYS A 43 -4.78 -3.11 10.63
N LEU A 44 -3.88 -2.15 10.41
CA LEU A 44 -3.87 -0.86 11.11
C LEU A 44 -4.87 0.16 10.55
N GLY A 45 -5.63 -0.19 9.51
CA GLY A 45 -6.58 0.72 8.87
C GLY A 45 -5.92 1.88 8.12
N LEU A 46 -4.65 1.77 7.73
CA LEU A 46 -3.91 2.84 7.02
C LEU A 46 -4.10 2.77 5.50
N ILE A 47 -4.34 1.58 4.97
CA ILE A 47 -4.66 1.39 3.55
C ILE A 47 -5.98 0.65 3.42
N ASP A 48 -6.76 1.04 2.43
CA ASP A 48 -7.88 0.26 1.93
C ASP A 48 -7.39 -0.57 0.73
N ALA A 49 -7.56 -1.88 0.80
CA ALA A 49 -7.03 -2.82 -0.18
C ALA A 49 -7.79 -4.14 -0.15
N GLY A 50 -7.86 -4.79 -1.31
CA GLY A 50 -8.47 -6.12 -1.44
C GLY A 50 -7.75 -7.21 -0.66
N ASP A 51 -8.43 -8.35 -0.51
CA ASP A 51 -7.90 -9.55 0.12
C ASP A 51 -8.39 -10.83 -0.58
N LYS A 52 -8.33 -11.97 0.10
CA LYS A 52 -8.76 -13.25 -0.48
C LYS A 52 -10.27 -13.29 -0.74
N SER A 53 -11.07 -12.62 0.06
CA SER A 53 -12.53 -12.51 -0.07
C SER A 53 -12.97 -11.40 -1.03
N CYS A 54 -12.18 -10.33 -1.15
CA CYS A 54 -12.47 -9.19 -2.02
C CYS A 54 -11.28 -8.92 -2.96
N LYS A 55 -11.23 -9.67 -4.06
CA LYS A 55 -10.20 -9.50 -5.11
C LYS A 55 -10.48 -8.25 -5.94
N GLY A 56 -9.43 -7.67 -6.54
CA GLY A 56 -9.56 -6.55 -7.48
C GLY A 56 -9.95 -5.20 -6.86
N LYS A 57 -10.06 -5.10 -5.53
CA LYS A 57 -10.37 -3.83 -4.88
C LYS A 57 -9.23 -2.82 -5.03
N VAL A 58 -9.60 -1.62 -5.48
CA VAL A 58 -8.72 -0.44 -5.58
C VAL A 58 -7.95 -0.26 -4.28
N THR A 59 -6.64 -0.08 -4.41
CA THR A 59 -5.74 0.12 -3.28
C THR A 59 -5.39 1.58 -3.12
N ARG A 60 -5.70 2.15 -1.97
CA ARG A 60 -5.52 3.59 -1.65
C ARG A 60 -5.28 3.81 -0.17
N LEU A 61 -4.83 5.01 0.20
CA LEU A 61 -4.78 5.42 1.59
C LEU A 61 -6.19 5.60 2.16
N THR A 62 -6.37 5.25 3.42
CA THR A 62 -7.51 5.71 4.21
C THR A 62 -7.28 7.17 4.65
N PRO A 63 -8.28 7.88 5.18
CA PRO A 63 -8.06 9.21 5.76
C PRO A 63 -6.98 9.22 6.85
N LEU A 64 -6.95 8.18 7.70
CA LEU A 64 -5.90 8.02 8.72
C LEU A 64 -4.53 7.75 8.09
N GLY A 65 -4.48 6.87 7.09
CA GLY A 65 -3.25 6.57 6.36
C GLY A 65 -2.66 7.79 5.67
N LYS A 66 -3.52 8.65 5.11
CA LYS A 66 -3.11 9.89 4.45
C LYS A 66 -2.44 10.86 5.43
N LYS A 67 -3.08 11.15 6.57
CA LYS A 67 -2.49 11.99 7.62
C LYS A 67 -1.14 11.45 8.09
N LEU A 68 -1.03 10.14 8.31
CA LEU A 68 0.21 9.53 8.77
C LEU A 68 1.30 9.57 7.67
N ALA A 69 0.95 9.33 6.41
CA ALA A 69 1.89 9.41 5.31
C ALA A 69 2.47 10.84 5.17
N GLU A 70 1.64 11.87 5.31
CA GLU A 70 2.06 13.28 5.24
C GLU A 70 3.05 13.66 6.33
N VAL A 71 2.91 13.10 7.55
CA VAL A 71 3.84 13.36 8.67
C VAL A 71 5.21 12.74 8.42
N VAL A 72 5.26 11.58 7.78
CA VAL A 72 6.51 10.80 7.67
C VAL A 72 7.23 11.02 6.32
N VAL A 73 6.60 11.72 5.37
CA VAL A 73 7.26 12.18 4.13
C VAL A 73 7.92 13.57 4.31
N ARG A 74 7.72 14.21 5.46
CA ARG A 74 8.49 15.39 5.91
C ARG A 74 9.83 14.97 6.49
#